data_AF-A0A1Q4FZ68-F1
#
_entry.id   AF-A0A1Q4FZ68-F1
#
_cell.length_a   1.000
_cell.length_b   1.000
_cell.length_c   1.000
_cell.angle_alpha   90.00
_cell.angle_beta   90.00
_cell.angle_gamma   90.00
#
_symmetry.space_group_name_H-M   'P 1'
#
loop_
_entity.id
_entity.type
_entity.pdbx_description
1 polymer ?
#
loop_
_entity_poly.entity_id
_entity_poly.type
_entity_poly.pdbx_seq_one_letter_code
_entity_poly.pdbx_strand_id
1 'polypeptide(L)'
;MAAASPSASAEPDCPGLAGHYRVDGFGPVLGDALGVLGLGMAGFRDSEVKITGNTEQSLSFWVRSGLSSPMASRPSRVLTRGVDYDCAAGVLTLRGSAESTRQTDAGFLEGRSIVRLTRSGAGLGIAAEFSGGQRSTLYSYDSARISVPRLGTGRTLHESIRWPGVQEPRPVASRPYEPVPESAQAGDLRRRLDALLGGAVRLGGLDDSGGRVRASLSASQAEDVVAFEDRLRAAGLPYTTTRAPIWSNNQYFMEFLFGADPDAARGWHPSVFRVQQEIDRLRSPMVSVRKVEDAGDGYVAELDVIGSESLVPLLQRLRAGTSIFRDVELLDDAEQTDRRNLRLVRLRLKTASG
;
A
#
# COMPACT_ATOMS: atom_id res chain seq x y z
N MET A 1 1.00 -24.44 64.73
CA MET A 1 2.04 -23.83 63.87
C MET A 1 1.34 -23.31 62.63
N ALA A 2 1.22 -21.99 62.50
CA ALA A 2 0.49 -21.34 61.42
C ALA A 2 1.32 -21.39 60.13
N ALA A 3 0.70 -21.89 59.05
CA ALA A 3 1.26 -21.83 57.71
C ALA A 3 1.18 -20.39 57.20
N ALA A 4 2.32 -19.84 56.78
CA ALA A 4 2.38 -18.54 56.12
C ALA A 4 1.73 -18.64 54.73
N SER A 5 0.68 -17.84 54.51
CA SER A 5 0.13 -17.63 53.17
C SER A 5 1.17 -16.92 52.29
N PRO A 6 1.37 -17.36 51.04
CA PRO A 6 2.22 -16.62 50.12
C PRO A 6 1.56 -15.28 49.81
N SER A 7 2.28 -14.19 50.06
CA SER A 7 1.91 -12.84 49.66
C SER A 7 1.74 -12.81 48.15
N ALA A 8 0.51 -12.64 47.67
CA ALA A 8 0.27 -12.27 46.29
C ALA A 8 0.93 -10.90 46.06
N SER A 9 2.07 -10.90 45.38
CA SER A 9 2.73 -9.69 44.90
C SER A 9 1.73 -8.96 44.01
N ALA A 10 1.25 -7.80 44.48
CA ALA A 10 0.41 -6.90 43.70
C ALA A 10 1.12 -6.63 42.36
N GLU A 11 0.41 -6.84 41.25
CA GLU A 11 0.93 -6.49 39.94
C GLU A 11 1.31 -5.01 39.93
N PRO A 12 2.51 -4.64 39.44
CA PRO A 12 2.89 -3.24 39.35
C PRO A 12 1.93 -2.49 38.42
N ASP A 13 1.55 -1.27 38.82
CA ASP A 13 0.65 -0.41 38.03
C ASP A 13 1.19 -0.19 36.61
N CYS A 14 2.50 0.01 36.46
CA CYS A 14 3.18 0.06 35.17
C CYS A 14 3.99 -1.21 34.83
N PRO A 15 4.00 -1.65 33.56
CA PRO A 15 4.85 -2.76 33.13
C PRO A 15 6.33 -2.35 33.04
N GLY A 16 7.25 -3.24 33.44
CA GLY A 16 8.68 -3.06 33.19
C GLY A 16 9.04 -3.25 31.71
N LEU A 17 9.10 -2.16 30.93
CA LEU A 17 9.37 -2.22 29.48
C LEU A 17 10.83 -2.00 29.08
N ALA A 18 11.73 -1.73 30.02
CA ALA A 18 13.15 -1.56 29.72
C ALA A 18 13.73 -2.85 29.10
N GLY A 19 14.50 -2.71 28.03
CA GLY A 19 15.01 -3.84 27.29
C GLY A 19 15.54 -3.45 25.91
N HIS A 20 15.98 -4.46 25.16
CA HIS A 20 16.43 -4.30 23.79
C HIS A 20 15.70 -5.31 22.93
N TYR A 21 14.96 -4.81 21.94
CA TYR A 21 13.98 -5.57 21.18
C TYR A 21 14.28 -5.50 19.70
N ARG A 22 14.01 -6.59 18.98
CA ARG A 22 14.01 -6.62 17.52
C ARG A 22 12.62 -6.25 17.02
N VAL A 23 12.55 -5.34 16.05
CA VAL A 23 11.29 -4.98 15.41
C VAL A 23 10.81 -6.14 14.57
N ASP A 24 9.54 -6.51 14.76
CA ASP A 24 8.86 -7.59 14.06
C ASP A 24 7.36 -7.26 13.91
N GLY A 25 6.60 -8.11 13.21
CA GLY A 25 5.16 -7.95 13.01
C GLY A 25 4.79 -6.88 11.99
N PHE A 26 5.49 -6.86 10.84
CA PHE A 26 5.24 -5.90 9.76
C PHE A 26 3.78 -5.94 9.28
N GLY A 27 3.11 -4.80 9.44
CA GLY A 27 1.69 -4.66 9.13
C GLY A 27 1.11 -3.39 9.76
N PRO A 28 -0.23 -3.24 9.74
CA PRO A 28 -0.91 -2.03 10.23
C PRO A 28 -0.61 -1.72 11.70
N VAL A 29 -0.54 -2.74 12.57
CA VAL A 29 -0.20 -2.58 14.00
C VAL A 29 1.19 -1.98 14.21
N LEU A 30 2.17 -2.43 13.43
CA LEU A 30 3.53 -1.86 13.48
C LEU A 30 3.51 -0.40 13.05
N GLY A 31 2.81 -0.07 11.95
CA GLY A 31 2.65 1.31 11.48
C GLY A 31 2.05 2.22 12.55
N ASP A 32 0.98 1.77 13.20
CA ASP A 32 0.32 2.51 14.28
C ASP A 32 1.26 2.73 15.47
N ALA A 33 1.95 1.67 15.90
CA ALA A 33 2.89 1.75 17.02
C ALA A 33 4.05 2.70 16.73
N LEU A 34 4.67 2.60 15.55
CA LEU A 34 5.77 3.51 15.16
C LEU A 34 5.28 4.96 15.00
N GLY A 35 4.06 5.16 14.50
CA GLY A 35 3.43 6.47 14.39
C GLY A 35 3.22 7.13 15.75
N VAL A 36 2.57 6.43 16.69
CA VAL A 36 2.29 6.98 18.03
C VAL A 36 3.57 7.14 18.87
N LEU A 37 4.52 6.21 18.75
CA LEU A 37 5.81 6.29 19.45
C LEU A 37 6.78 7.30 18.81
N GLY A 38 6.51 7.80 17.61
CA GLY A 38 7.42 8.67 16.88
C GLY A 38 8.73 7.98 16.46
N LEU A 39 8.68 6.68 16.17
CA LEU A 39 9.84 5.83 15.87
C LEU A 39 9.88 5.38 14.41
N GLY A 40 9.51 6.25 13.45
CA GLY A 40 9.41 5.89 12.03
C GLY A 40 10.66 5.22 11.44
N MET A 41 11.86 5.57 11.93
CA MET A 41 13.13 4.96 11.50
C MET A 41 13.30 3.49 11.92
N ALA A 42 12.44 2.95 12.76
CA ALA A 42 12.43 1.55 13.15
C ALA A 42 11.60 0.68 12.18
N GLY A 43 10.98 1.26 11.15
CA GLY A 43 10.13 0.58 10.17
C GLY A 43 10.87 -0.24 9.11
N PHE A 44 12.18 -0.47 9.27
CA PHE A 44 12.98 -1.28 8.34
C PHE A 44 13.20 -2.69 8.89
N ARG A 45 13.37 -3.68 7.99
CA ARG A 45 13.79 -5.04 8.40
C ARG A 45 15.09 -4.98 9.18
N ASP A 46 15.23 -5.88 10.16
CA ASP A 46 16.39 -5.96 11.07
C ASP A 46 16.61 -4.72 11.97
N SER A 47 15.61 -3.83 12.07
CA SER A 47 15.66 -2.73 13.03
C SER A 47 15.57 -3.23 14.48
N GLU A 48 16.23 -2.49 15.37
CA GLU A 48 16.19 -2.76 16.81
C GLU A 48 15.76 -1.50 17.57
N VAL A 49 15.01 -1.71 18.65
CA VAL A 49 14.58 -0.64 19.56
C VAL A 49 15.08 -0.98 20.96
N LYS A 50 15.92 -0.11 21.50
CA LYS A 50 16.32 -0.15 22.91
C LYS A 50 15.44 0.81 23.70
N ILE A 51 14.87 0.33 24.79
CA ILE A 51 14.08 1.10 25.74
C ILE A 51 14.85 1.12 27.07
N THR A 52 15.04 2.31 27.62
CA THR A 52 15.57 2.48 28.99
C THR A 52 14.73 3.46 29.78
N GLY A 53 14.99 3.55 31.08
CA GLY A 53 14.23 4.37 32.00
C GLY A 53 13.25 3.54 32.81
N ASN A 54 12.33 4.22 33.46
CA ASN A 54 11.32 3.63 34.33
C ASN A 54 9.95 4.11 33.88
N THR A 55 9.03 3.18 33.64
CA THR A 55 7.64 3.47 33.27
C THR A 55 6.90 4.35 34.26
N GLU A 56 7.33 4.40 35.52
CA GLU A 56 6.75 5.32 36.52
C GLU A 56 7.06 6.80 36.27
N GLN A 57 8.09 7.09 35.46
CA GLN A 57 8.56 8.46 35.22
C GLN A 57 8.66 8.77 33.73
N SER A 58 9.64 8.15 33.07
CA SER A 58 9.89 8.35 31.65
C SER A 58 10.58 7.14 31.02
N LEU A 59 10.25 6.93 29.76
CA LEU A 59 10.88 5.95 28.89
C LEU A 59 11.62 6.66 27.77
N SER A 60 12.88 6.29 27.58
CA SER A 60 13.69 6.74 26.46
C SER A 60 13.81 5.59 25.45
N PHE A 61 13.70 5.92 24.18
CA PHE A 61 13.73 4.99 23.05
C PHE A 61 14.90 5.32 22.15
N TRP A 62 15.70 4.32 21.79
CA TRP A 62 16.76 4.42 20.81
C TRP A 62 16.49 3.46 19.67
N VAL A 63 16.71 3.91 18.45
CA VAL A 63 16.47 3.12 17.25
C VAL A 63 17.79 2.81 16.57
N ARG A 64 17.97 1.54 16.18
CA ARG A 64 18.90 1.11 15.15
C ARG A 64 18.09 0.80 13.89
N SER A 65 18.33 1.55 12.82
CA SER A 65 17.57 1.43 11.58
C SER A 65 18.18 0.38 10.64
N GLY A 66 17.63 -0.83 10.66
CA GLY A 66 18.15 -1.97 9.91
C GLY A 66 19.53 -2.49 10.36
N LEU A 67 20.11 -3.36 9.52
CA LEU A 67 21.31 -4.14 9.86
C LEU A 67 22.61 -3.31 9.84
N SER A 68 22.73 -2.37 8.91
CA SER A 68 23.97 -1.62 8.65
C SER A 68 24.08 -0.31 9.42
N SER A 69 23.02 0.15 10.07
CA SER A 69 23.05 1.41 10.82
C SER A 69 23.54 1.19 12.25
N PRO A 70 24.34 2.11 12.82
CA PRO A 70 24.61 2.10 14.25
C PRO A 70 23.36 2.44 15.06
N MET A 71 23.32 2.04 16.33
CA MET A 71 22.31 2.53 17.27
C MET A 71 22.45 4.06 17.40
N ALA A 72 21.32 4.77 17.45
CA ALA A 72 21.34 6.22 17.63
C ALA A 72 22.16 6.64 18.88
N SER A 73 22.94 7.72 18.75
CA SER A 73 23.78 8.23 19.85
C SER A 73 23.00 9.02 20.91
N ARG A 74 21.74 9.37 20.62
CA ARG A 74 20.80 10.04 21.51
C ARG A 74 19.43 9.33 21.44
N PRO A 75 18.58 9.46 22.47
CA PRO A 75 17.22 8.94 22.39
C PRO A 75 16.49 9.51 21.18
N SER A 76 15.92 8.64 20.35
CA SER A 76 15.04 9.00 19.24
C SER A 76 13.72 9.59 19.74
N ARG A 77 13.24 9.12 20.90
CA ARG A 77 12.06 9.65 21.58
C ARG A 77 12.20 9.48 23.09
N VAL A 78 11.64 10.42 23.85
CA VAL A 78 11.39 10.27 25.29
C VAL A 78 9.89 10.41 25.50
N LEU A 79 9.29 9.49 26.25
CA LEU A 79 7.89 9.51 26.66
C LEU A 79 7.81 9.70 28.17
N THR A 80 6.86 10.50 28.63
CA THR A 80 6.67 10.82 30.05
C THR A 80 5.29 10.35 30.54
N ARG A 81 5.24 9.73 31.73
CA ARG A 81 3.98 9.29 32.34
C ARG A 81 3.07 10.48 32.61
N GLY A 82 1.77 10.33 32.33
CA GLY A 82 0.75 11.37 32.47
C GLY A 82 0.74 12.41 31.33
N VAL A 83 1.76 12.44 30.47
CA VAL A 83 1.84 13.30 29.29
C VAL A 83 1.64 12.48 28.02
N ASP A 84 2.52 11.52 27.78
CA ASP A 84 2.52 10.70 26.57
C ASP A 84 1.79 9.35 26.78
N TYR A 85 1.75 8.85 28.01
CA TYR A 85 1.14 7.57 28.34
C TYR A 85 0.60 7.49 29.77
N ASP A 86 -0.32 6.57 29.99
CA ASP A 86 -0.77 6.13 31.30
C ASP A 86 -0.47 4.65 31.51
N CYS A 87 -0.48 4.23 32.76
CA CYS A 87 -0.40 2.82 33.10
C CYS A 87 -1.57 2.41 33.98
N ALA A 88 -2.08 1.21 33.74
CA ALA A 88 -2.99 0.53 34.65
C ALA A 88 -2.84 -0.98 34.47
N ALA A 89 -2.87 -1.73 35.58
CA ALA A 89 -2.88 -3.19 35.58
C ALA A 89 -1.78 -3.83 34.69
N GLY A 90 -0.54 -3.34 34.80
CA GLY A 90 0.58 -3.88 34.03
C GLY A 90 0.53 -3.56 32.53
N VAL A 91 -0.28 -2.60 32.10
CA VAL A 91 -0.39 -2.16 30.70
C VAL A 91 -0.09 -0.68 30.59
N LEU A 92 0.81 -0.30 29.67
CA LEU A 92 1.07 1.08 29.31
C LEU A 92 0.21 1.44 28.09
N THR A 93 -0.69 2.42 28.22
CA THR A 93 -1.53 2.92 27.14
C THR A 93 -1.03 4.27 26.67
N LEU A 94 -0.71 4.40 25.38
CA LEU A 94 -0.29 5.68 24.80
C LEU A 94 -1.51 6.60 24.68
N ARG A 95 -1.34 7.87 25.05
CA ARG A 95 -2.38 8.90 24.96
C ARG A 95 -2.56 9.41 23.52
N GLY A 96 -1.52 9.32 22.70
CA GLY A 96 -1.58 9.60 21.27
C GLY A 96 -2.40 8.53 20.53
N SER A 97 -2.98 8.93 19.40
CA SER A 97 -3.65 8.00 18.47
C SER A 97 -3.01 8.09 17.09
N ALA A 98 -2.93 6.95 16.40
CA ALA A 98 -2.50 6.91 15.01
C ALA A 98 -3.74 6.97 14.10
N GLU A 99 -3.71 7.83 13.08
CA GLU A 99 -4.64 7.70 11.96
C GLU A 99 -4.20 6.51 11.13
N SER A 100 -5.13 5.60 10.86
CA SER A 100 -4.80 4.34 10.22
C SER A 100 -5.91 3.84 9.33
N THR A 101 -5.52 2.97 8.40
CA THR A 101 -6.43 2.28 7.51
C THR A 101 -6.33 0.77 7.71
N ARG A 102 -7.46 0.09 7.58
CA ARG A 102 -7.54 -1.37 7.66
C ARG A 102 -8.21 -1.91 6.42
N GLN A 103 -7.51 -2.78 5.72
CA GLN A 103 -8.12 -3.54 4.63
C GLN A 103 -8.90 -4.71 5.22
N THR A 104 -10.17 -4.83 4.81
CA THR A 104 -11.04 -5.96 5.13
C THR A 104 -11.60 -6.54 3.84
N ASP A 105 -12.21 -7.72 3.91
CA ASP A 105 -12.89 -8.33 2.75
C ASP A 105 -13.98 -7.43 2.16
N ALA A 106 -14.58 -6.56 2.97
CA ALA A 106 -15.64 -5.63 2.57
C ALA A 106 -15.10 -4.27 2.07
N GLY A 107 -13.78 -4.04 2.10
CA GLY A 107 -13.13 -2.79 1.68
C GLY A 107 -12.26 -2.16 2.78
N PHE A 108 -11.86 -0.90 2.56
CA PHE A 108 -11.00 -0.15 3.48
C PHE A 108 -11.81 0.55 4.58
N LEU A 109 -11.36 0.39 5.82
CA LEU A 109 -11.80 1.16 6.97
C LEU A 109 -10.78 2.27 7.24
N GLU A 110 -11.26 3.47 7.52
CA GLU A 110 -10.44 4.59 7.97
C GLU A 110 -10.84 4.93 9.41
N GLY A 111 -9.86 5.14 10.28
CA GLY A 111 -10.11 5.32 11.70
C GLY A 111 -8.88 5.68 12.50
N ARG A 112 -8.97 5.47 13.80
CA ARG A 112 -7.90 5.79 14.75
C ARG A 112 -7.56 4.58 15.59
N SER A 113 -6.28 4.42 15.87
CA SER A 113 -5.76 3.35 16.72
C SER A 113 -5.22 3.91 18.03
N ILE A 114 -5.57 3.25 19.13
CA ILE A 114 -4.91 3.43 20.43
C ILE A 114 -3.93 2.28 20.61
N VAL A 115 -2.70 2.60 21.00
CA VAL A 115 -1.62 1.62 21.15
C VAL A 115 -1.36 1.34 22.63
N ARG A 116 -1.23 0.06 22.96
CA ARG A 116 -0.90 -0.45 24.29
C ARG A 116 0.38 -1.26 24.24
N LEU A 117 1.22 -1.08 25.24
CA LEU A 117 2.49 -1.79 25.41
C LEU A 117 2.45 -2.64 26.69
N THR A 118 2.90 -3.87 26.59
CA THR A 118 3.00 -4.81 27.71
C THR A 118 4.32 -5.56 27.67
N ARG A 119 4.72 -6.12 28.81
CA ARG A 119 5.84 -7.06 28.83
C ARG A 119 5.36 -8.42 28.34
N SER A 120 6.08 -9.03 27.40
CA SER A 120 5.77 -10.36 26.86
C SER A 120 6.99 -11.27 26.95
N GLY A 121 7.20 -11.90 28.11
CA GLY A 121 8.42 -12.67 28.40
C GLY A 121 9.67 -11.79 28.39
N ALA A 122 10.66 -12.12 27.56
CA ALA A 122 11.83 -11.26 27.31
C ALA A 122 11.59 -10.18 26.22
N GLY A 123 10.42 -10.20 25.59
CA GLY A 123 10.02 -9.30 24.51
C GLY A 123 9.01 -8.23 24.94
N LEU A 124 8.63 -7.41 23.98
CA LEU A 124 7.65 -6.34 24.10
C LEU A 124 6.37 -6.75 23.36
N GLY A 125 5.25 -6.80 24.08
CA GLY A 125 3.92 -6.93 23.49
C GLY A 125 3.42 -5.56 23.06
N ILE A 126 2.89 -5.49 21.84
CA ILE A 126 2.32 -4.27 21.27
C ILE A 126 0.93 -4.62 20.77
N ALA A 127 -0.08 -3.94 21.29
CA ALA A 127 -1.46 -4.11 20.85
C ALA A 127 -1.99 -2.79 20.30
N ALA A 128 -2.79 -2.86 19.24
CA ALA A 128 -3.53 -1.74 18.69
C ALA A 128 -5.03 -2.03 18.78
N GLU A 129 -5.77 -1.09 19.34
CA GLU A 129 -7.23 -1.06 19.29
C GLU A 129 -7.64 -0.01 18.26
N PHE A 130 -8.01 -0.49 17.08
CA PHE A 130 -8.49 0.34 15.97
C PHE A 130 -9.99 0.53 16.09
N SER A 131 -10.46 1.78 16.00
CA SER A 131 -11.88 2.12 15.86
C SER A 131 -12.06 2.97 14.61
N GLY A 132 -12.84 2.48 13.65
CA GLY A 132 -13.04 3.15 12.37
C GLY A 132 -14.21 2.60 11.57
N GLY A 133 -14.44 3.18 10.41
CA GLY A 133 -15.52 2.77 9.51
C GLY A 133 -15.15 3.00 8.06
N GLN A 134 -15.99 2.50 7.15
CA GLN A 134 -15.82 2.82 5.73
C GLN A 134 -16.11 4.29 5.50
N ARG A 135 -15.39 4.91 4.56
CA ARG A 135 -15.66 6.28 4.14
C ARG A 135 -16.02 6.33 2.66
N SER A 136 -17.10 7.03 2.36
CA SER A 136 -17.47 7.36 0.99
C SER A 136 -16.77 8.66 0.61
N THR A 137 -15.95 8.62 -0.45
CA THR A 137 -15.36 9.83 -1.01
C THR A 137 -16.48 10.67 -1.64
N LEU A 138 -16.65 11.90 -1.18
CA LEU A 138 -17.56 12.86 -1.80
C LEU A 138 -16.86 13.67 -2.88
N TYR A 139 -15.62 14.11 -2.60
CA TYR A 139 -14.78 14.88 -3.51
C TYR A 139 -13.32 14.48 -3.33
N SER A 140 -12.57 14.42 -4.42
CA SER A 140 -11.13 14.18 -4.42
C SER A 140 -10.45 15.19 -5.34
N TYR A 141 -9.51 15.95 -4.81
CA TYR A 141 -8.57 16.79 -5.55
C TYR A 141 -7.15 16.26 -5.29
N ASP A 142 -6.17 16.68 -6.09
CA ASP A 142 -4.76 16.29 -5.89
C ASP A 142 -4.20 16.68 -4.50
N SER A 143 -4.81 17.64 -3.81
CA SER A 143 -4.35 18.13 -2.50
C SER A 143 -5.25 17.77 -1.32
N ALA A 144 -6.47 17.27 -1.55
CA ALA A 144 -7.42 16.99 -0.48
C ALA A 144 -8.51 15.99 -0.88
N ARG A 145 -8.84 15.07 0.04
CA ARG A 145 -9.96 14.13 -0.08
C ARG A 145 -11.01 14.46 0.97
N ILE A 146 -12.21 14.84 0.53
CA ILE A 146 -13.37 15.02 1.40
C ILE A 146 -14.18 13.74 1.35
N SER A 147 -14.24 13.04 2.47
CA SER A 147 -14.99 11.79 2.59
C SER A 147 -15.91 11.84 3.81
N VAL A 148 -17.06 11.15 3.74
CA VAL A 148 -17.99 11.03 4.87
C VAL A 148 -18.01 9.59 5.38
N PRO A 149 -18.14 9.39 6.70
CA PRO A 149 -18.28 8.06 7.27
C PRO A 149 -19.58 7.41 6.80
N ARG A 150 -19.51 6.14 6.37
CA ARG A 150 -20.68 5.33 6.07
C ARG A 150 -21.30 4.86 7.38
N LEU A 151 -22.51 5.32 7.66
CA LEU A 151 -23.27 4.92 8.84
C LEU A 151 -23.46 3.39 8.86
N GLY A 152 -23.36 2.79 10.05
CA GLY A 152 -23.50 1.34 10.25
C GLY A 152 -22.27 0.50 9.88
N THR A 153 -21.17 1.11 9.41
CA THR A 153 -19.93 0.38 9.05
C THR A 153 -18.85 0.44 10.13
N GLY A 154 -19.16 1.01 11.29
CA GLY A 154 -18.23 1.14 12.41
C GLY A 154 -17.77 -0.23 12.91
N ARG A 155 -16.46 -0.41 13.03
CA ARG A 155 -15.84 -1.62 13.57
C ARG A 155 -14.71 -1.26 14.51
N THR A 156 -14.62 -2.04 15.58
CA THR A 156 -13.46 -2.07 16.45
C THR A 156 -12.67 -3.34 16.18
N LEU A 157 -11.38 -3.21 15.93
CA LEU A 157 -10.46 -4.33 15.72
C LEU A 157 -9.39 -4.31 16.80
N HIS A 158 -9.11 -5.48 17.36
CA HIS A 158 -8.05 -5.68 18.34
C HIS A 158 -6.98 -6.56 17.71
N GLU A 159 -5.79 -5.99 17.56
CA GLU A 159 -4.67 -6.66 16.91
C GLU A 159 -3.43 -6.54 17.79
N SER A 160 -2.55 -7.53 17.74
CA SER A 160 -1.32 -7.48 18.52
C SER A 160 -0.16 -8.12 17.78
N ILE A 161 1.02 -7.58 18.05
CA ILE A 161 2.31 -8.08 17.59
C ILE A 161 3.25 -8.18 18.78
N ARG A 162 4.35 -8.90 18.60
CA ARG A 162 5.38 -9.06 19.62
C ARG A 162 6.73 -8.74 19.03
N TRP A 163 7.47 -7.85 19.68
CA TRP A 163 8.88 -7.63 19.40
C TRP A 163 9.73 -8.50 20.32
N PRO A 164 10.41 -9.55 19.81
CA PRO A 164 11.23 -10.41 20.64
C PRO A 164 12.44 -9.65 21.21
N GLY A 165 12.90 -10.04 22.40
CA GLY A 165 14.16 -9.53 22.94
C GLY A 165 15.34 -9.92 22.04
N VAL A 166 16.36 -9.08 21.93
CA VAL A 166 17.57 -9.39 21.13
C VAL A 166 18.31 -10.64 21.62
N GLN A 167 18.16 -10.96 22.91
CA GLN A 167 18.72 -12.15 23.56
C GLN A 167 17.97 -13.43 23.19
N GLU A 168 16.72 -13.33 22.76
CA GLU A 168 15.97 -14.51 22.32
C GLU A 168 16.63 -15.02 21.03
N PRO A 169 16.78 -16.34 20.86
CA PRO A 169 17.18 -16.88 19.57
C PRO A 169 16.19 -16.38 18.52
N ARG A 170 16.69 -15.87 17.39
CA ARG A 170 15.79 -15.63 16.26
C ARG A 170 15.09 -16.98 15.99
N PRO A 171 13.76 -17.03 15.87
CA PRO A 171 13.13 -18.21 15.29
C PRO A 171 13.94 -18.49 14.03
N VAL A 172 14.42 -19.72 13.87
CA VAL A 172 15.14 -20.12 12.67
C VAL A 172 14.22 -19.69 11.54
N ALA A 173 14.58 -18.61 10.84
CA ALA A 173 13.92 -18.25 9.59
C ALA A 173 13.83 -19.56 8.83
N SER A 174 12.64 -19.92 8.34
CA SER A 174 12.42 -21.14 7.57
C SER A 174 13.51 -21.26 6.50
N ARG A 175 14.62 -21.92 6.89
CA ARG A 175 15.97 -21.75 6.33
C ARG A 175 16.43 -20.27 6.19
N PRO A 176 17.74 -19.99 6.15
CA PRO A 176 18.18 -18.83 5.37
C PRO A 176 17.46 -18.92 4.02
N TYR A 177 16.99 -17.80 3.48
CA TYR A 177 16.88 -17.72 2.04
C TYR A 177 18.29 -17.96 1.52
N GLU A 178 18.66 -19.23 1.30
CA GLU A 178 19.51 -19.54 0.17
C GLU A 178 18.81 -18.82 -0.97
N PRO A 179 19.46 -17.83 -1.62
CA PRO A 179 18.89 -17.29 -2.83
C PRO A 179 18.61 -18.51 -3.69
N VAL A 180 17.32 -18.83 -3.85
CA VAL A 180 16.91 -19.76 -4.88
C VAL A 180 17.59 -19.17 -6.10
N PRO A 181 18.57 -19.89 -6.70
CA PRO A 181 19.32 -19.35 -7.81
C PRO A 181 18.28 -18.81 -8.76
N GLU A 182 18.40 -17.52 -9.09
CA GLU A 182 17.46 -16.90 -10.01
C GLU A 182 17.32 -17.83 -11.21
N SER A 183 16.10 -18.23 -11.52
CA SER A 183 15.89 -19.16 -12.63
C SER A 183 16.49 -18.54 -13.89
N ALA A 184 17.00 -19.36 -14.81
CA ALA A 184 17.57 -18.84 -16.05
C ALA A 184 16.58 -17.91 -16.79
N GLN A 185 15.28 -18.20 -16.68
CA GLN A 185 14.21 -17.37 -17.24
C GLN A 185 14.04 -16.04 -16.53
N ALA A 186 14.08 -16.01 -15.19
CA ALA A 186 14.05 -14.77 -14.43
C ALA A 186 15.28 -13.90 -14.72
N GLY A 187 16.48 -14.51 -14.81
CA GLY A 187 17.72 -13.80 -15.16
C GLY A 187 17.71 -13.25 -16.59
N ASP A 188 17.16 -14.00 -17.55
CA ASP A 188 16.95 -13.55 -18.92
C ASP A 188 15.97 -12.37 -18.98
N LEU A 189 14.85 -12.47 -18.27
CA LEU A 189 13.87 -11.39 -18.21
C LEU A 189 14.47 -10.15 -17.54
N ARG A 190 15.20 -10.30 -16.44
CA ARG A 190 15.88 -9.21 -15.75
C ARG A 190 16.77 -8.43 -16.70
N ARG A 191 17.64 -9.12 -17.45
CA ARG A 191 18.53 -8.48 -18.45
C ARG A 191 17.75 -7.71 -19.52
N ARG A 192 16.61 -8.25 -19.98
CA ARG A 192 15.75 -7.58 -20.97
C ARG A 192 15.04 -6.36 -20.36
N LEU A 193 14.52 -6.49 -19.15
CA LEU A 193 13.84 -5.40 -18.44
C LEU A 193 14.83 -4.30 -18.08
N ASP A 194 16.02 -4.62 -17.59
CA ASP A 194 17.06 -3.66 -17.21
C ASP A 194 17.44 -2.74 -18.37
N ALA A 195 17.46 -3.25 -19.60
CA ALA A 195 17.68 -2.45 -20.81
C ALA A 195 16.52 -1.48 -21.14
N LEU A 196 15.33 -1.73 -20.60
CA LEU A 196 14.11 -0.94 -20.78
C LEU A 196 13.78 -0.07 -19.55
N LEU A 197 14.45 -0.31 -18.44
CA LEU A 197 14.37 0.55 -17.26
C LEU A 197 14.96 1.92 -17.64
N GLY A 198 14.15 2.94 -17.47
CA GLY A 198 14.48 4.34 -17.74
C GLY A 198 13.50 5.24 -16.99
N GLY A 199 13.90 6.47 -16.69
CA GLY A 199 13.13 7.33 -15.78
C GLY A 199 13.20 6.84 -14.32
N ALA A 200 12.22 7.20 -13.49
CA ALA A 200 12.18 6.83 -12.07
C ALA A 200 11.51 5.46 -11.82
N VAL A 201 11.55 4.54 -12.79
CA VAL A 201 10.99 3.18 -12.68
C VAL A 201 12.02 2.22 -12.07
N ARG A 202 11.63 1.48 -11.04
CA ARG A 202 12.47 0.51 -10.32
C ARG A 202 11.88 -0.89 -10.46
N LEU A 203 12.73 -1.83 -10.83
CA LEU A 203 12.40 -3.25 -10.80
C LEU A 203 12.52 -3.79 -9.37
N GLY A 204 11.47 -4.46 -8.92
CA GLY A 204 11.41 -5.17 -7.65
C GLY A 204 11.76 -6.66 -7.82
N GLY A 205 11.07 -7.50 -7.05
CA GLY A 205 11.23 -8.94 -7.12
C GLY A 205 10.76 -9.54 -8.45
N LEU A 206 11.47 -10.60 -8.88
CA LEU A 206 11.02 -11.50 -9.93
C LEU A 206 10.65 -12.83 -9.30
N ASP A 207 9.49 -13.36 -9.65
CA ASP A 207 8.98 -14.64 -9.15
C ASP A 207 8.62 -15.54 -10.34
N ASP A 208 9.32 -16.66 -10.48
CA ASP A 208 9.10 -17.63 -11.55
C ASP A 208 8.08 -18.68 -11.10
N SER A 209 6.94 -18.70 -11.79
CA SER A 209 5.85 -19.65 -11.56
C SER A 209 5.62 -20.49 -12.81
N GLY A 210 6.54 -21.43 -13.08
CA GLY A 210 6.34 -22.50 -14.05
C GLY A 210 6.37 -22.05 -15.51
N GLY A 211 7.38 -21.25 -15.90
CA GLY A 211 7.53 -20.77 -17.28
C GLY A 211 7.00 -19.35 -17.51
N ARG A 212 6.47 -18.73 -16.45
CA ARG A 212 5.99 -17.34 -16.44
C ARG A 212 6.62 -16.62 -15.26
N VAL A 213 7.22 -15.47 -15.54
CA VAL A 213 7.92 -14.67 -14.54
C VAL A 213 7.06 -13.46 -14.20
N ARG A 214 6.64 -13.38 -12.94
CA ARG A 214 5.97 -12.20 -12.40
C ARG A 214 7.03 -11.18 -12.00
N ALA A 215 6.91 -9.96 -12.48
CA ALA A 215 7.76 -8.84 -12.10
C ALA A 215 6.96 -7.77 -11.36
N SER A 216 7.45 -7.36 -10.19
CA SER A 216 6.93 -6.19 -9.50
C SER A 216 7.74 -4.96 -9.90
N LEU A 217 7.08 -3.84 -10.18
CA LEU A 217 7.73 -2.56 -10.50
C LEU A 217 7.14 -1.43 -9.66
N SER A 218 7.95 -0.41 -9.42
CA SER A 218 7.49 0.86 -8.87
C SER A 218 7.95 2.05 -9.69
N ALA A 219 7.16 3.12 -9.69
CA ALA A 219 7.46 4.36 -10.40
C ALA A 219 7.03 5.57 -9.57
N SER A 220 7.77 6.68 -9.63
CA SER A 220 7.44 7.87 -8.83
C SER A 220 6.33 8.72 -9.44
N GLN A 221 6.10 8.64 -10.75
CA GLN A 221 5.11 9.45 -11.47
C GLN A 221 4.28 8.59 -12.43
N ALA A 222 3.08 9.05 -12.77
CA ALA A 222 2.20 8.38 -13.74
C ALA A 222 2.85 8.31 -15.13
N GLU A 223 3.57 9.36 -15.51
CA GLU A 223 4.26 9.50 -16.79
C GLU A 223 5.37 8.45 -16.96
N ASP A 224 6.07 8.11 -15.87
CA ASP A 224 7.07 7.05 -15.86
C ASP A 224 6.45 5.67 -16.15
N VAL A 225 5.24 5.41 -15.63
CA VAL A 225 4.49 4.17 -15.90
C VAL A 225 4.12 4.08 -17.38
N VAL A 226 3.58 5.18 -17.92
CA VAL A 226 3.19 5.30 -19.33
C VAL A 226 4.40 5.05 -20.25
N ALA A 227 5.50 5.76 -19.99
CA ALA A 227 6.72 5.64 -20.79
C ALA A 227 7.35 4.24 -20.72
N PHE A 228 7.19 3.55 -19.59
CA PHE A 228 7.65 2.17 -19.45
C PHE A 228 6.83 1.19 -20.27
N GLU A 229 5.49 1.27 -20.24
CA GLU A 229 4.64 0.43 -21.09
C GLU A 229 4.89 0.68 -22.59
N ASP A 230 5.14 1.94 -22.99
CA ASP A 230 5.52 2.26 -24.37
C ASP A 230 6.86 1.61 -24.75
N ARG A 231 7.84 1.54 -23.84
CA ARG A 231 9.11 0.82 -24.05
C ARG A 231 8.93 -0.69 -24.10
N LEU A 232 8.05 -1.27 -23.28
CA LEU A 232 7.70 -2.70 -23.35
C LEU A 232 7.09 -3.04 -24.72
N ARG A 233 6.16 -2.19 -25.20
CA ARG A 233 5.57 -2.32 -26.54
C ARG A 233 6.63 -2.25 -27.63
N ALA A 234 7.51 -1.24 -27.60
CA ALA A 234 8.57 -1.06 -28.60
C ALA A 234 9.57 -2.23 -28.61
N ALA A 235 9.82 -2.85 -27.45
CA ALA A 235 10.66 -4.03 -27.32
C ALA A 235 9.98 -5.34 -27.75
N GLY A 236 8.68 -5.30 -28.06
CA GLY A 236 7.89 -6.48 -28.42
C GLY A 236 7.82 -7.51 -27.29
N LEU A 237 7.94 -7.08 -26.02
CA LEU A 237 7.85 -7.98 -24.88
C LEU A 237 6.38 -8.20 -24.52
N PRO A 238 5.83 -9.42 -24.68
CA PRO A 238 4.46 -9.70 -24.26
C PRO A 238 4.38 -9.69 -22.73
N TYR A 239 3.35 -9.04 -22.22
CA TYR A 239 3.08 -8.97 -20.78
C TYR A 239 1.57 -8.98 -20.53
N THR A 240 1.18 -9.50 -19.37
CA THR A 240 -0.16 -9.35 -18.81
C THR A 240 -0.08 -8.57 -17.52
N THR A 241 -0.95 -7.56 -17.35
CA THR A 241 -1.01 -6.82 -16.08
C THR A 241 -1.77 -7.64 -15.04
N THR A 242 -1.08 -8.19 -14.03
CA THR A 242 -1.74 -8.92 -12.93
C THR A 242 -2.24 -7.99 -11.85
N ARG A 243 -1.58 -6.82 -11.69
CA ARG A 243 -2.02 -5.75 -10.81
C ARG A 243 -1.82 -4.42 -11.49
N ALA A 244 -2.92 -3.71 -11.73
CA ALA A 244 -2.90 -2.36 -12.26
C ALA A 244 -2.10 -1.42 -11.33
N PRO A 245 -1.48 -0.35 -11.87
CA PRO A 245 -0.79 0.65 -11.08
C PRO A 245 -1.66 1.24 -9.97
N ILE A 246 -1.22 1.11 -8.72
CA ILE A 246 -1.87 1.70 -7.54
C ILE A 246 -0.90 2.68 -6.90
N TRP A 247 -1.36 3.89 -6.59
CA TRP A 247 -0.59 4.85 -5.81
C TRP A 247 -0.52 4.44 -4.34
N SER A 248 0.68 4.20 -3.83
CA SER A 248 0.93 3.83 -2.44
C SER A 248 2.34 4.25 -2.01
N ASN A 249 2.49 4.78 -0.79
CA ASN A 249 3.79 5.18 -0.24
C ASN A 249 4.59 6.13 -1.17
N ASN A 250 3.91 7.10 -1.77
CA ASN A 250 4.49 8.09 -2.69
C ASN A 250 5.11 7.50 -3.99
N GLN A 251 4.60 6.34 -4.43
CA GLN A 251 4.97 5.71 -5.69
C GLN A 251 3.80 4.91 -6.26
N TYR A 252 3.76 4.74 -7.57
CA TYR A 252 2.93 3.75 -8.23
C TYR A 252 3.57 2.37 -8.07
N PHE A 253 2.79 1.38 -7.63
CA PHE A 253 3.20 -0.01 -7.59
C PHE A 253 2.35 -0.82 -8.58
N MET A 254 3.00 -1.69 -9.36
CA MET A 254 2.35 -2.51 -10.38
C MET A 254 3.01 -3.89 -10.49
N GLU A 255 2.27 -4.86 -11.03
CA GLU A 255 2.79 -6.20 -11.28
C GLU A 255 2.42 -6.66 -12.70
N PHE A 256 3.41 -7.17 -13.41
CA PHE A 256 3.25 -7.77 -14.73
C PHE A 256 3.67 -9.24 -14.70
N LEU A 257 3.04 -10.03 -15.56
CA LEU A 257 3.39 -11.40 -15.82
C LEU A 257 3.97 -11.50 -17.23
N PHE A 258 5.18 -12.01 -17.34
CA PHE A 258 5.91 -12.20 -18.60
C PHE A 258 6.09 -13.69 -18.89
N GLY A 259 6.07 -14.08 -20.15
CA GLY A 259 6.28 -15.47 -20.58
C GLY A 259 5.53 -15.79 -21.87
N ALA A 260 5.57 -17.04 -22.31
CA ALA A 260 4.77 -17.49 -23.44
C ALA A 260 3.28 -17.42 -23.07
N ASP A 261 2.61 -16.38 -23.57
CA ASP A 261 1.19 -16.16 -23.34
C ASP A 261 0.37 -17.05 -24.31
N PRO A 262 -0.57 -17.90 -23.83
CA PRO A 262 -1.56 -18.52 -24.71
C PRO A 262 -2.44 -17.49 -25.45
N ASP A 263 -2.54 -16.26 -24.93
CA ASP A 263 -3.25 -15.14 -25.56
C ASP A 263 -2.34 -14.27 -26.46
N ALA A 264 -1.17 -14.76 -26.91
CA ALA A 264 -0.30 -14.05 -27.87
C ALA A 264 -1.02 -13.61 -29.16
N ALA A 265 -2.20 -14.16 -29.45
CA ALA A 265 -3.10 -13.73 -30.50
C ALA A 265 -3.79 -12.37 -30.27
N ARG A 266 -3.84 -11.84 -29.03
CA ARG A 266 -4.56 -10.58 -28.69
C ARG A 266 -3.81 -9.29 -29.02
N GLY A 267 -2.56 -9.38 -29.49
CA GLY A 267 -1.76 -8.18 -29.75
C GLY A 267 -1.43 -7.40 -28.48
N TRP A 268 -1.04 -6.12 -28.62
CA TRP A 268 -0.68 -5.29 -27.47
C TRP A 268 -1.91 -4.89 -26.65
N HIS A 269 -1.94 -5.26 -25.37
CA HIS A 269 -3.01 -4.98 -24.43
C HIS A 269 -2.48 -4.20 -23.21
N PRO A 270 -2.52 -2.85 -23.24
CA PRO A 270 -1.96 -2.01 -22.18
C PRO A 270 -2.69 -2.17 -20.83
N SER A 271 -2.14 -1.59 -19.76
CA SER A 271 -2.87 -1.54 -18.49
C SER A 271 -4.10 -0.62 -18.56
N VAL A 272 -5.12 -0.90 -17.76
CA VAL A 272 -6.29 -0.01 -17.57
C VAL A 272 -5.84 1.41 -17.19
N PHE A 273 -4.77 1.53 -16.40
CA PHE A 273 -4.19 2.81 -16.02
C PHE A 273 -3.64 3.57 -17.24
N ARG A 274 -2.90 2.90 -18.13
CA ARG A 274 -2.39 3.49 -19.38
C ARG A 274 -3.51 4.00 -20.27
N VAL A 275 -4.62 3.26 -20.35
CA VAL A 275 -5.82 3.65 -21.11
C VAL A 275 -6.48 4.89 -20.51
N GLN A 276 -6.63 4.92 -19.18
CA GLN A 276 -7.18 6.08 -18.47
C GLN A 276 -6.31 7.33 -18.69
N GLN A 277 -4.99 7.22 -18.52
CA GLN A 277 -4.05 8.32 -18.77
C GLN A 277 -4.12 8.84 -20.22
N GLU A 278 -4.35 7.96 -21.20
CA GLU A 278 -4.50 8.37 -22.60
C GLU A 278 -5.77 9.19 -22.83
N ILE A 279 -6.88 8.80 -22.20
CA ILE A 279 -8.14 9.56 -22.31
C ILE A 279 -8.00 10.90 -21.59
N ASP A 280 -7.40 10.93 -20.40
CA ASP A 280 -7.16 12.15 -19.61
C ASP A 280 -6.22 13.13 -20.34
N ARG A 281 -5.26 12.61 -21.12
CA ARG A 281 -4.32 13.42 -21.93
C ARG A 281 -5.02 14.29 -22.96
N LEU A 282 -6.24 13.97 -23.37
CA LEU A 282 -7.02 14.79 -24.30
C LEU A 282 -7.42 16.14 -23.71
N ARG A 283 -7.29 16.34 -22.39
CA ARG A 283 -7.49 17.61 -21.67
C ARG A 283 -8.74 18.35 -22.13
N SER A 284 -9.88 17.67 -22.20
CA SER A 284 -11.16 18.34 -22.43
C SER A 284 -11.68 18.89 -21.11
N PRO A 285 -11.91 20.21 -20.96
CA PRO A 285 -12.37 20.79 -19.70
C PRO A 285 -13.76 20.28 -19.27
N MET A 286 -14.53 19.69 -20.19
CA MET A 286 -15.90 19.23 -19.97
C MET A 286 -16.06 17.70 -19.93
N VAL A 287 -14.97 16.95 -19.98
CA VAL A 287 -15.00 15.47 -19.97
C VAL A 287 -14.03 14.95 -18.92
N SER A 288 -14.52 14.11 -18.00
CA SER A 288 -13.68 13.42 -17.02
C SER A 288 -13.89 11.92 -17.06
N VAL A 289 -12.80 11.16 -16.95
CA VAL A 289 -12.88 9.69 -16.89
C VAL A 289 -13.34 9.27 -15.50
N ARG A 290 -14.51 8.64 -15.42
CA ARG A 290 -15.05 8.11 -14.17
C ARG A 290 -14.46 6.74 -13.86
N LYS A 291 -14.38 5.88 -14.87
CA LYS A 291 -13.89 4.51 -14.74
C LYS A 291 -13.44 3.98 -16.09
N VAL A 292 -12.44 3.10 -16.07
CA VAL A 292 -12.10 2.24 -17.20
C VAL A 292 -12.06 0.81 -16.69
N GLU A 293 -12.64 -0.11 -17.45
CA GLU A 293 -12.64 -1.55 -17.17
C GLU A 293 -12.08 -2.32 -18.36
N ASP A 294 -11.35 -3.40 -18.08
CA ASP A 294 -10.94 -4.36 -19.10
C ASP A 294 -12.13 -5.28 -19.42
N ALA A 295 -12.48 -5.35 -20.71
CA ALA A 295 -13.59 -6.16 -21.22
C ALA A 295 -13.11 -7.40 -21.99
N GLY A 296 -11.81 -7.71 -21.94
CA GLY A 296 -11.19 -8.87 -22.57
C GLY A 296 -10.74 -8.64 -24.02
N ASP A 297 -11.61 -8.07 -24.87
CA ASP A 297 -11.31 -7.70 -26.27
C ASP A 297 -10.99 -6.21 -26.47
N GLY A 298 -10.87 -5.48 -25.37
CA GLY A 298 -10.68 -4.03 -25.32
C GLY A 298 -11.05 -3.50 -23.94
N TYR A 299 -11.46 -2.23 -23.89
CA TYR A 299 -11.85 -1.57 -22.64
C TYR A 299 -13.22 -0.94 -22.75
N VAL A 300 -13.90 -0.80 -21.62
CA VAL A 300 -15.08 0.03 -21.48
C VAL A 300 -14.72 1.22 -20.60
N ALA A 301 -14.80 2.42 -21.16
CA ALA A 301 -14.58 3.67 -20.45
C ALA A 301 -15.91 4.36 -20.16
N GLU A 302 -16.12 4.75 -18.90
CA GLU A 302 -17.22 5.59 -18.46
C GLU A 302 -16.72 7.01 -18.27
N LEU A 303 -17.34 7.95 -18.98
CA LEU A 303 -16.98 9.36 -18.99
C LEU A 303 -18.15 10.17 -18.45
N ASP A 304 -17.86 11.12 -17.58
CA ASP A 304 -18.80 12.16 -17.20
C ASP A 304 -18.58 13.36 -18.14
N VAL A 305 -19.65 13.77 -18.84
CA VAL A 305 -19.63 14.87 -19.80
C VAL A 305 -20.53 15.99 -19.30
N ILE A 306 -19.98 17.19 -19.19
CA ILE A 306 -20.68 18.36 -18.66
C ILE A 306 -21.33 19.14 -19.82
N GLY A 307 -22.63 19.39 -19.70
CA GLY A 307 -23.40 20.20 -20.64
C GLY A 307 -23.87 19.46 -21.90
N SER A 308 -24.17 20.22 -22.95
CA SER A 308 -24.69 19.73 -24.24
C SER A 308 -23.62 19.57 -25.32
N GLU A 309 -22.35 19.42 -24.93
CA GLU A 309 -21.26 19.24 -25.90
C GLU A 309 -21.49 18.00 -26.78
N SER A 310 -21.14 18.15 -28.05
CA SER A 310 -21.12 17.03 -28.99
C SER A 310 -19.95 16.11 -28.64
N LEU A 311 -20.21 14.80 -28.60
CA LEU A 311 -19.17 13.78 -28.42
C LEU A 311 -18.35 13.54 -29.69
N VAL A 312 -18.83 14.00 -30.85
CA VAL A 312 -18.19 13.73 -32.15
C VAL A 312 -16.75 14.27 -32.21
N PRO A 313 -16.42 15.51 -31.80
CA PRO A 313 -15.06 16.02 -31.79
C PRO A 313 -14.14 15.31 -30.78
N LEU A 314 -14.71 14.79 -29.68
CA LEU A 314 -13.97 14.00 -28.69
C LEU A 314 -13.60 12.63 -29.26
N LEU A 315 -14.57 11.93 -29.87
CA LEU A 315 -14.36 10.64 -30.51
C LEU A 315 -13.38 10.75 -31.68
N GLN A 316 -13.45 11.83 -32.47
CA GLN A 316 -12.47 12.10 -33.53
C GLN A 316 -11.07 12.33 -32.98
N ARG A 317 -10.93 13.08 -31.88
CA ARG A 317 -9.63 13.27 -31.21
C ARG A 317 -9.09 11.97 -30.61
N LEU A 318 -9.93 11.13 -30.01
CA LEU A 318 -9.54 9.80 -29.52
C LEU A 318 -9.06 8.89 -30.65
N ARG A 319 -9.72 8.93 -31.81
CA ARG A 319 -9.34 8.13 -32.98
C ARG A 319 -8.09 8.65 -33.69
N ALA A 320 -7.91 9.97 -33.76
CA ALA A 320 -6.78 10.58 -34.47
C ALA A 320 -5.54 10.77 -33.58
N GLY A 321 -5.71 10.87 -32.26
CA GLY A 321 -4.68 11.28 -31.32
C GLY A 321 -3.91 10.15 -30.65
N THR A 322 -4.39 8.90 -30.73
CA THR A 322 -3.77 7.77 -30.00
C THR A 322 -3.36 6.66 -30.96
N SER A 323 -2.22 6.03 -30.67
CA SER A 323 -1.78 4.79 -31.33
C SER A 323 -2.21 3.53 -30.57
N ILE A 324 -3.10 3.70 -29.59
CA ILE A 324 -3.58 2.66 -28.68
C ILE A 324 -4.88 2.06 -29.19
N PHE A 325 -5.84 2.92 -29.56
CA PHE A 325 -7.16 2.49 -29.97
C PHE A 325 -7.25 2.42 -31.48
N ARG A 326 -7.64 1.26 -31.99
CA ARG A 326 -7.98 1.08 -33.41
C ARG A 326 -9.40 1.51 -33.69
N ASP A 327 -10.30 1.27 -32.74
CA ASP A 327 -11.72 1.57 -32.86
C ASP A 327 -12.27 2.09 -31.53
N VAL A 328 -13.20 3.03 -31.63
CA VAL A 328 -13.86 3.69 -30.51
C VAL A 328 -15.34 3.75 -30.83
N GLU A 329 -16.14 3.01 -30.08
CA GLU A 329 -17.58 2.87 -30.28
C GLU A 329 -18.33 3.46 -29.08
N LEU A 330 -19.39 4.22 -29.35
CA LEU A 330 -20.30 4.73 -28.32
C LEU A 330 -21.31 3.63 -27.97
N LEU A 331 -21.29 3.15 -26.74
CA LEU A 331 -22.23 2.14 -26.25
C LEU A 331 -23.51 2.75 -25.69
N ASP A 332 -23.35 3.82 -24.91
CA ASP A 332 -24.44 4.46 -24.19
C ASP A 332 -24.15 5.94 -23.96
N ASP A 333 -25.22 6.73 -23.90
CA ASP A 333 -25.21 8.18 -23.76
C ASP A 333 -26.47 8.58 -22.99
N ALA A 334 -26.39 8.46 -21.67
CA ALA A 334 -27.51 8.65 -20.77
C ALA A 334 -27.39 9.97 -20.01
N GLU A 335 -28.43 10.79 -20.04
CA GLU A 335 -28.54 11.92 -19.12
C GLU A 335 -28.72 11.40 -17.69
N GLN A 336 -27.93 11.93 -16.73
CA GLN A 336 -28.16 11.61 -15.33
C GLN A 336 -29.37 12.37 -14.81
N THR A 337 -30.45 11.64 -14.53
CA THR A 337 -31.70 12.16 -13.96
C THR A 337 -31.51 12.94 -12.65
N ASP A 338 -30.47 12.62 -11.87
CA ASP A 338 -30.20 13.24 -10.57
C ASP A 338 -29.32 14.51 -10.65
N ARG A 339 -28.71 14.81 -11.81
CA ARG A 339 -27.81 15.97 -11.98
C ARG A 339 -28.08 16.66 -13.31
N ARG A 340 -28.83 17.77 -13.26
CA ARG A 340 -29.04 18.64 -14.43
C ARG A 340 -27.67 19.06 -14.98
N ASN A 341 -27.45 18.81 -16.28
CA ASN A 341 -26.23 19.11 -17.05
C ASN A 341 -25.06 18.11 -16.95
N LEU A 342 -25.28 16.88 -16.47
CA LEU A 342 -24.26 15.82 -16.51
C LEU A 342 -24.76 14.60 -17.29
N ARG A 343 -23.98 14.17 -18.27
CA ARG A 343 -24.24 12.97 -19.09
C ARG A 343 -23.21 11.91 -18.79
N LEU A 344 -23.68 10.68 -18.61
CA LEU A 344 -22.83 9.51 -18.50
C LEU A 344 -22.70 8.88 -19.88
N VAL A 345 -21.46 8.82 -20.37
CA VAL A 345 -21.14 8.31 -21.69
C VAL A 345 -20.30 7.05 -21.52
N ARG A 346 -20.70 5.96 -22.17
CA ARG A 346 -19.96 4.69 -22.14
C ARG A 346 -19.37 4.43 -23.50
N LEU A 347 -18.05 4.29 -23.55
CA LEU A 347 -17.30 4.02 -24.77
C LEU A 347 -16.68 2.63 -24.71
N ARG A 348 -16.74 1.90 -25.82
CA ARG A 348 -15.93 0.70 -26.05
C ARG A 348 -14.68 1.10 -26.84
N LEU A 349 -13.51 0.73 -26.31
CA LEU A 349 -12.20 1.05 -26.85
C LEU A 349 -11.52 -0.26 -27.26
N LYS A 350 -11.35 -0.50 -28.56
CA LYS A 350 -10.64 -1.68 -29.05
C LYS A 350 -9.18 -1.35 -29.31
N THR A 351 -8.28 -2.18 -28.79
CA THR A 351 -6.83 -2.01 -28.96
C THR A 351 -6.40 -2.29 -30.39
N ALA A 352 -5.30 -1.65 -30.80
CA ALA A 352 -4.65 -2.00 -32.04
C ALA A 352 -3.98 -3.38 -31.91
N SER A 353 -4.44 -4.34 -32.71
CA SER A 353 -3.70 -5.57 -32.99
C SER A 353 -2.37 -5.19 -33.64
N GLY A 354 -1.26 -5.57 -32.99
CA GLY A 354 0.11 -5.30 -33.45
C GLY A 354 0.43 -5.95 -34.79
#